data_AF-A0A2V7K1Y1-F1
#
_entry.id   AF-A0A2V7K1Y1-F1
#
_cell.length_a   1.000
_cell.length_b   1.000
_cell.length_c   1.000
_cell.angle_alpha   90.00
_cell.angle_beta   90.00
_cell.angle_gamma   90.00
#
_symmetry.space_group_name_H-M   'P 1'
#
loop_
_entity.id
_entity.type
_entity.pdbx_description
1 polymer ?
#
loop_
_entity_poly.entity_id
_entity_poly.type
_entity_poly.pdbx_seq_one_letter_code
_entity_poly.pdbx_strand_id
1 'polypeptide(L)'
;GVMALLGPTELAARLPAYLATLATIALLVWFARRRWGEDAGWLAGLAYATMVLPLAYARAAIFDSTLTLCTTAAILFFFEGRAIAAWAALGVATLTKGPIALALVLFAVVPHALATGSPVRRLFPWRGLAVFALVTLPWFLAVTLRHPEFPSYVFVRETFQRMTTSSFHRTAPFWYYLPILPVAAFPWIVPALAGVGRARDLWRARREPAAREPLLLTSWVIVPLLFLTLNQSKLPQYVLPLMPAFALGATRSIVTRGIGAATRAYAVIALVAGMGLVALTRWLPAPLDLTPAEKAAIPPTAVALGLVVLLSAVLVRDGALRGIGRLTIAGYAIVVAAIPFVSGPLLAAVGEDRSSAAVAGAAVATLARAGDAGAVLGVAAFPPSLPFYLGRPVAVATATASELTSNYIAQYHEQYRTVPGSPLLPAGAWRPCPRCLSRPRTTATCAPRLAPRCPSSPRTTITPRTGRAGLTPSPPTRSPPPLHNVERGPGGEGCAASSARSPSGTRRSSIRTASARWRRPSPTAARTVSRSSVTSAPGSARAASPLWT
;
A
#
# COMPACT_ATOMS: atom_id res chain seq x y z
N GLY A 1 14.13 -17.19 -13.02
CA GLY A 1 13.39 -16.60 -11.89
C GLY A 1 12.40 -17.61 -11.33
N VAL A 2 11.75 -17.35 -10.19
CA VAL A 2 10.92 -18.36 -9.48
C VAL A 2 9.87 -19.03 -10.37
N MET A 3 9.11 -18.26 -11.17
CA MET A 3 8.11 -18.81 -12.09
C MET A 3 8.69 -19.70 -13.21
N ALA A 4 9.98 -19.54 -13.55
CA ALA A 4 10.64 -20.40 -14.53
C ALA A 4 11.08 -21.75 -13.92
N LEU A 5 11.14 -21.85 -12.60
CA LEU A 5 11.51 -23.08 -11.86
C LEU A 5 10.29 -23.84 -11.36
N LEU A 6 9.24 -23.12 -10.91
CA LEU A 6 8.04 -23.68 -10.28
C LEU A 6 6.77 -23.53 -11.14
N GLY A 7 6.93 -23.10 -12.40
CA GLY A 7 5.81 -22.72 -13.28
C GLY A 7 5.05 -21.46 -12.83
N PRO A 8 4.03 -21.04 -13.59
CA PRO A 8 3.16 -19.91 -13.27
C PRO A 8 2.13 -20.26 -12.17
N THR A 9 2.61 -20.72 -11.00
CA THR A 9 1.75 -21.06 -9.86
C THR A 9 1.54 -19.87 -8.94
N GLU A 10 0.42 -19.84 -8.20
CA GLU A 10 0.17 -18.78 -7.20
C GLU A 10 1.26 -18.72 -6.12
N LEU A 11 1.84 -19.87 -5.77
CA LEU A 11 2.98 -19.96 -4.86
C LEU A 11 4.20 -19.25 -5.45
N ALA A 12 4.57 -19.55 -6.71
CA ALA A 12 5.68 -18.92 -7.40
C ALA A 12 5.53 -17.39 -7.52
N ALA A 13 4.30 -16.90 -7.71
CA ALA A 13 3.98 -15.47 -7.77
C ALA A 13 4.13 -14.75 -6.42
N ARG A 14 3.82 -15.43 -5.30
CA ARG A 14 3.84 -14.85 -3.95
C ARG A 14 5.17 -15.06 -3.21
N LEU A 15 5.96 -16.06 -3.61
CA LEU A 15 7.21 -16.44 -2.94
C LEU A 15 8.23 -15.28 -2.78
N PRO A 16 8.45 -14.39 -3.77
CA PRO A 16 9.38 -13.27 -3.60
C PRO A 16 8.99 -12.33 -2.45
N ALA A 17 7.70 -12.02 -2.30
CA ALA A 17 7.20 -11.18 -1.21
C ALA A 17 7.33 -11.89 0.15
N TYR A 18 7.04 -13.20 0.18
CA TYR A 18 7.18 -14.02 1.38
C TYR A 18 8.64 -14.09 1.87
N LEU A 19 9.58 -14.38 0.97
CA LEU A 19 11.01 -14.41 1.26
C LEU A 19 11.53 -13.03 1.69
N ALA A 20 11.05 -11.94 1.09
CA ALA A 20 11.41 -10.59 1.52
C ALA A 20 10.92 -10.25 2.94
N THR A 21 9.71 -10.69 3.31
CA THR A 21 9.21 -10.57 4.70
C THR A 21 10.06 -11.39 5.67
N LEU A 22 10.39 -12.65 5.35
CA LEU A 22 11.27 -13.48 6.18
C LEU A 22 12.67 -12.89 6.33
N ALA A 23 13.26 -12.36 5.26
CA ALA A 23 14.54 -11.66 5.31
C ALA A 23 14.46 -10.37 6.15
N THR A 24 13.32 -9.68 6.15
CA THR A 24 13.10 -8.51 7.02
C THR A 24 13.04 -8.92 8.49
N ILE A 25 12.36 -10.02 8.81
CA ILE A 25 12.36 -10.63 10.15
C ILE A 25 13.80 -10.96 10.57
N ALA A 26 14.56 -11.68 9.74
CA ALA A 26 15.94 -12.07 10.04
C ALA A 26 16.86 -10.85 10.27
N LEU A 27 16.72 -9.80 9.47
CA LEU A 27 17.45 -8.54 9.62
C LEU A 27 17.11 -7.82 10.94
N LEU A 28 15.83 -7.77 11.31
CA LEU A 28 15.38 -7.17 12.57
C LEU A 28 15.84 -7.97 13.79
N VAL A 29 15.77 -9.30 13.73
CA VAL A 29 16.32 -10.20 14.75
C VAL A 29 17.82 -9.94 14.92
N TRP A 30 18.59 -9.97 13.83
CA TRP A 30 20.04 -9.73 13.84
C TRP A 30 20.42 -8.37 14.44
N PHE A 31 19.70 -7.30 14.06
CA PHE A 31 19.96 -5.96 14.57
C PHE A 31 19.62 -5.85 16.07
N ALA A 32 18.45 -6.33 16.48
CA ALA A 32 18.02 -6.28 17.88
C ALA A 32 18.91 -7.16 18.79
N ARG A 33 19.35 -8.35 18.32
CA ARG A 33 20.33 -9.21 19.03
C ARG A 33 21.59 -8.43 19.40
N ARG A 34 22.21 -7.80 18.41
CA ARG A 34 23.45 -7.02 18.55
C ARG A 34 23.29 -5.79 19.45
N ARG A 35 22.06 -5.32 19.65
CA ARG A 35 21.76 -4.07 20.34
C ARG A 35 21.31 -4.24 21.78
N TRP A 36 20.52 -5.28 22.04
CA TRP A 36 19.81 -5.47 23.31
C TRP A 36 19.78 -6.94 23.80
N GLY A 37 20.51 -7.85 23.16
CA GLY A 37 20.63 -9.26 23.58
C GLY A 37 19.70 -10.23 22.84
N GLU A 38 19.90 -11.53 23.07
CA GLU A 38 19.30 -12.62 22.29
C GLU A 38 17.76 -12.59 22.28
N ASP A 39 17.14 -12.44 23.45
CA ASP A 39 15.67 -12.37 23.60
C ASP A 39 15.06 -11.17 22.87
N ALA A 40 15.76 -10.04 22.85
CA ALA A 40 15.33 -8.85 22.11
C ALA A 40 15.34 -9.09 20.60
N GLY A 41 16.28 -9.93 20.12
CA GLY A 41 16.29 -10.47 18.77
C GLY A 41 14.97 -11.13 18.39
N TRP A 42 14.63 -12.20 19.11
CA TRP A 42 13.39 -12.95 18.87
C TRP A 42 12.13 -12.08 19.05
N LEU A 43 12.12 -11.18 20.03
CA LEU A 43 11.01 -10.25 20.24
C LEU A 43 10.81 -9.30 19.04
N ALA A 44 11.88 -8.76 18.45
CA ALA A 44 11.78 -7.91 17.26
C ALA A 44 11.24 -8.66 16.04
N GLY A 45 11.70 -9.90 15.85
CA GLY A 45 11.23 -10.78 14.79
C GLY A 45 9.75 -11.14 14.95
N LEU A 46 9.36 -11.58 16.15
CA LEU A 46 7.98 -11.88 16.51
C LEU A 46 7.07 -10.66 16.36
N ALA A 47 7.54 -9.48 16.79
CA ALA A 47 6.77 -8.25 16.71
C ALA A 47 6.44 -7.88 15.26
N TYR A 48 7.43 -7.92 14.36
CA TYR A 48 7.19 -7.65 12.95
C TYR A 48 6.33 -8.74 12.28
N ALA A 49 6.56 -10.02 12.61
CA ALA A 49 5.78 -11.14 12.09
C ALA A 49 4.30 -11.12 12.53
N THR A 50 4.00 -10.50 13.67
CA THR A 50 2.66 -10.36 14.25
C THR A 50 2.13 -8.92 14.24
N MET A 51 2.50 -8.15 13.21
CA MET A 51 1.80 -6.93 12.81
C MET A 51 0.86 -7.22 11.63
N VAL A 52 -0.27 -6.51 11.59
CA VAL A 52 -1.33 -6.71 10.57
C VAL A 52 -0.78 -6.50 9.15
N LEU A 53 -0.04 -5.41 8.91
CA LEU A 53 0.37 -5.05 7.54
C LEU A 53 1.48 -5.95 6.97
N PRO A 54 2.54 -6.31 7.72
CA PRO A 54 3.50 -7.33 7.28
C PRO A 54 2.84 -8.69 7.00
N LEU A 55 1.90 -9.16 7.84
CA LEU A 55 1.18 -10.41 7.58
C LEU A 55 0.38 -10.34 6.27
N ALA A 56 -0.39 -9.26 6.08
CA ALA A 56 -1.23 -9.08 4.88
C ALA A 56 -0.41 -9.04 3.58
N TYR A 57 0.77 -8.39 3.60
CA TYR A 57 1.61 -8.22 2.40
C TYR A 57 2.70 -9.31 2.23
N ALA A 58 2.92 -10.19 3.20
CA ALA A 58 3.80 -11.35 3.06
C ALA A 58 3.33 -12.35 1.98
N ARG A 59 2.03 -12.38 1.67
CA ARG A 59 1.42 -13.30 0.68
C ARG A 59 0.76 -12.55 -0.49
N ALA A 60 0.94 -11.24 -0.59
CA ALA A 60 0.51 -10.46 -1.76
C ALA A 60 1.59 -10.56 -2.86
N ALA A 61 1.19 -10.80 -4.10
CA ALA A 61 2.09 -10.77 -5.27
C ALA A 61 2.41 -9.32 -5.67
N ILE A 62 3.09 -8.59 -4.78
CA ILE A 62 3.47 -7.19 -4.93
C ILE A 62 4.85 -6.93 -4.32
N PHE A 63 5.55 -5.92 -4.81
CA PHE A 63 6.94 -5.61 -4.48
C PHE A 63 7.14 -4.80 -3.18
N ASP A 64 6.08 -4.44 -2.47
CA ASP A 64 6.15 -3.63 -1.24
C ASP A 64 6.93 -4.32 -0.10
N SER A 65 6.89 -5.65 0.00
CA SER A 65 7.70 -6.42 0.97
C SER A 65 9.19 -6.39 0.62
N THR A 66 9.54 -6.48 -0.67
CA THR A 66 10.92 -6.32 -1.17
C THR A 66 11.44 -4.91 -0.93
N LEU A 67 10.61 -3.89 -1.21
CA LEU A 67 10.95 -2.50 -0.90
C LEU A 67 11.24 -2.36 0.60
N THR A 68 10.36 -2.88 1.46
CA THR A 68 10.49 -2.80 2.91
C THR A 68 11.79 -3.43 3.41
N LEU A 69 12.16 -4.60 2.92
CA LEU A 69 13.46 -5.23 3.20
C LEU A 69 14.62 -4.28 2.84
N CYS A 70 14.65 -3.79 1.60
CA CYS A 70 15.77 -3.00 1.10
C CYS A 70 15.87 -1.61 1.77
N THR A 71 14.74 -0.95 2.07
CA THR A 71 14.76 0.31 2.83
C THR A 71 15.16 0.10 4.29
N THR A 72 14.74 -1.02 4.91
CA THR A 72 15.15 -1.39 6.28
C THR A 72 16.66 -1.61 6.34
N ALA A 73 17.20 -2.41 5.41
CA ALA A 73 18.64 -2.64 5.29
C ALA A 73 19.41 -1.33 5.08
N ALA A 74 18.94 -0.46 4.19
CA ALA A 74 19.57 0.84 3.95
C ALA A 74 19.60 1.73 5.20
N ILE A 75 18.47 1.88 5.91
CA ILE A 75 18.38 2.72 7.11
C ILE A 75 19.26 2.17 8.24
N LEU A 76 19.24 0.86 8.50
CA LEU A 76 20.07 0.24 9.52
C LEU A 76 21.56 0.31 9.18
N PHE A 77 21.96 0.06 7.92
CA PHE A 77 23.36 0.18 7.51
C PHE A 77 23.86 1.64 7.54
N PHE A 78 23.03 2.64 7.23
CA PHE A 78 23.40 4.04 7.43
C PHE A 78 23.62 4.35 8.92
N PHE A 79 22.77 3.83 9.81
CA PHE A 79 22.91 4.00 11.25
C PHE A 79 24.17 3.32 11.82
N GLU A 80 24.54 2.15 11.30
CA GLU A 80 25.80 1.46 11.59
C GLU A 80 27.04 2.13 10.95
N GLY A 81 26.88 3.21 10.17
CA GLY A 81 27.98 3.85 9.44
C GLY A 81 28.46 3.10 8.19
N ARG A 82 27.80 2.01 7.80
CA ARG A 82 28.11 1.15 6.66
C ARG A 82 27.53 1.70 5.36
N ALA A 83 27.81 2.96 5.07
CA ALA A 83 27.15 3.74 4.01
C ALA A 83 27.24 3.09 2.61
N ILE A 84 28.31 2.38 2.26
CA ILE A 84 28.42 1.69 0.95
C ILE A 84 27.36 0.57 0.83
N ALA A 85 27.19 -0.25 1.86
CA ALA A 85 26.15 -1.29 1.89
C ALA A 85 24.74 -0.67 1.94
N ALA A 86 24.59 0.47 2.62
CA ALA A 86 23.34 1.22 2.64
C ALA A 86 22.93 1.72 1.25
N TRP A 87 23.88 2.27 0.49
CA TRP A 87 23.67 2.70 -0.90
C TRP A 87 23.39 1.53 -1.85
N ALA A 88 24.03 0.37 -1.66
CA ALA A 88 23.70 -0.84 -2.41
C ALA A 88 22.24 -1.29 -2.19
N ALA A 89 21.82 -1.38 -0.92
CA ALA A 89 20.45 -1.72 -0.55
C ALA A 89 19.44 -0.68 -1.08
N LEU A 90 19.79 0.62 -1.02
CA LEU A 90 18.98 1.71 -1.55
C LEU A 90 18.90 1.69 -3.09
N GLY A 91 19.93 1.21 -3.78
CA GLY A 91 19.91 0.96 -5.23
C GLY A 91 18.89 -0.10 -5.59
N VAL A 92 18.90 -1.25 -4.90
CA VAL A 92 17.90 -2.32 -5.09
C VAL A 92 16.48 -1.84 -4.74
N ALA A 93 16.32 -1.07 -3.66
CA ALA A 93 15.05 -0.44 -3.30
C ALA A 93 14.54 0.50 -4.43
N THR A 94 15.44 1.25 -5.06
CA THR A 94 15.13 2.17 -6.16
C THR A 94 14.78 1.43 -7.45
N LEU A 95 15.42 0.31 -7.76
CA LEU A 95 14.96 -0.59 -8.83
C LEU A 95 13.58 -1.21 -8.53
N THR A 96 13.25 -1.41 -7.25
CA THR A 96 12.01 -2.08 -6.83
C THR A 96 10.77 -1.18 -6.94
N LYS A 97 10.85 0.11 -6.56
CA LYS A 97 9.70 1.04 -6.60
C LYS A 97 10.02 2.45 -7.11
N GLY A 98 11.20 2.67 -7.69
CA GLY A 98 11.62 3.98 -8.20
C GLY A 98 12.08 4.94 -7.09
N PRO A 99 12.14 6.25 -7.38
CA PRO A 99 12.78 7.25 -6.51
C PRO A 99 12.08 7.47 -5.15
N ILE A 100 10.87 6.95 -4.95
CA ILE A 100 10.21 6.92 -3.63
C ILE A 100 11.07 6.23 -2.56
N ALA A 101 11.89 5.23 -2.93
CA ALA A 101 12.80 4.56 -2.02
C ALA A 101 13.85 5.51 -1.44
N LEU A 102 14.40 6.42 -2.27
CA LEU A 102 15.33 7.47 -1.85
C LEU A 102 14.66 8.38 -0.82
N ALA A 103 13.42 8.83 -1.09
CA ALA A 103 12.67 9.68 -0.18
C ALA A 103 12.46 9.01 1.19
N LEU A 104 11.95 7.78 1.23
CA LEU A 104 11.68 7.07 2.48
C LEU A 104 12.94 6.87 3.33
N VAL A 105 14.07 6.49 2.72
CA VAL A 105 15.33 6.26 3.45
C VAL A 105 16.00 7.57 3.86
N LEU A 106 16.13 8.54 2.97
CA LEU A 106 16.81 9.80 3.27
C LEU A 106 16.02 10.65 4.28
N PHE A 107 14.68 10.63 4.24
CA PHE A 107 13.85 11.27 5.27
C PHE A 107 13.93 10.59 6.64
N ALA A 108 14.33 9.32 6.73
CA ALA A 108 14.69 8.70 8.00
C ALA A 108 16.06 9.19 8.49
N VAL A 109 17.11 9.04 7.67
CA VAL A 109 18.52 9.15 8.11
C VAL A 109 19.09 10.57 8.10
N VAL A 110 18.66 11.45 7.19
CA VAL A 110 19.19 12.82 7.11
C VAL A 110 18.69 13.69 8.28
N PRO A 111 17.39 13.72 8.63
CA PRO A 111 16.93 14.42 9.83
C PRO A 111 17.56 13.87 11.11
N HIS A 112 17.78 12.55 11.19
CA HIS A 112 18.51 11.93 12.29
C HIS A 112 19.96 12.45 12.40
N ALA A 113 20.70 12.50 11.29
CA ALA A 113 22.07 13.01 11.27
C ALA A 113 22.13 14.50 11.66
N LEU A 114 21.26 15.34 11.08
CA LEU A 114 21.15 16.77 11.42
C LEU A 114 20.79 17.01 12.89
N ALA A 115 19.85 16.21 13.41
CA ALA A 115 19.42 16.31 14.80
C ALA A 115 20.52 15.87 15.78
N THR A 116 21.28 14.82 15.49
CA THR A 116 22.41 14.37 16.33
C THR A 116 23.70 15.19 16.15
N GLY A 117 23.75 16.12 15.19
CA GLY A 117 24.98 16.85 14.83
C GLY A 117 25.99 16.02 14.05
N SER A 118 25.60 14.85 13.55
CA SER A 118 26.44 13.99 12.71
C SER A 118 26.60 14.61 11.32
N PRO A 119 27.83 14.73 10.78
CA PRO A 119 28.04 15.45 9.53
C PRO A 119 27.43 14.67 8.35
N VAL A 120 26.39 15.25 7.72
CA VAL A 120 25.57 14.63 6.67
C VAL A 120 26.41 14.04 5.54
N ARG A 121 27.55 14.65 5.17
CA ARG A 121 28.50 14.10 4.17
C ARG A 121 28.94 12.65 4.41
N ARG A 122 28.92 12.14 5.65
CA ARG A 122 29.20 10.72 5.97
C ARG A 122 28.16 9.75 5.40
N LEU A 123 26.94 10.22 5.14
CA LEU A 123 25.90 9.45 4.44
C LEU A 123 26.15 9.39 2.93
N PHE A 124 26.98 10.27 2.36
CA PHE A 124 27.19 10.40 0.91
C PHE A 124 28.66 10.20 0.48
N PRO A 125 29.34 9.08 0.87
CA PRO A 125 30.67 8.80 0.35
C PRO A 125 30.59 8.48 -1.14
N TRP A 126 31.54 8.99 -1.93
CA TRP A 126 31.55 8.79 -3.39
C TRP A 126 31.48 7.31 -3.79
N ARG A 127 32.15 6.42 -3.03
CA ARG A 127 32.09 4.96 -3.25
C ARG A 127 30.67 4.39 -3.09
N GLY A 128 29.90 4.92 -2.15
CA GLY A 128 28.50 4.53 -1.98
C GLY A 128 27.63 5.00 -3.14
N LEU A 129 27.79 6.25 -3.55
CA LEU A 129 27.09 6.81 -4.73
C LEU A 129 27.45 6.07 -6.02
N ALA A 130 28.72 5.68 -6.20
CA ALA A 130 29.16 4.86 -7.32
C ALA A 130 28.52 3.46 -7.32
N VAL A 131 28.41 2.81 -6.16
CA VAL A 131 27.70 1.51 -6.03
C VAL A 131 26.20 1.66 -6.29
N PHE A 132 25.56 2.73 -5.80
CA PHE A 132 24.16 3.04 -6.12
C PHE A 132 23.94 3.21 -7.62
N ALA A 133 24.82 3.98 -8.28
CA ALA A 133 24.79 4.18 -9.73
C ALA A 133 25.00 2.85 -10.49
N LEU A 134 25.98 2.04 -10.07
CA LEU A 134 26.26 0.72 -10.67
C LEU A 134 25.07 -0.25 -10.54
N VAL A 135 24.32 -0.19 -9.45
CA VAL A 135 23.09 -1.01 -9.28
C VAL A 135 21.94 -0.47 -10.12
N THR A 136 21.72 0.85 -10.15
CA THR A 136 20.48 1.44 -10.71
C THR A 136 20.57 1.78 -12.19
N LEU A 137 21.70 2.32 -12.66
CA LEU A 137 21.83 2.85 -14.02
C LEU A 137 21.78 1.78 -15.12
N PRO A 138 22.34 0.56 -15.00
CA PRO A 138 22.38 -0.38 -16.15
C PRO A 138 21.00 -0.71 -16.70
N TRP A 139 20.03 -1.01 -15.82
CA TRP A 139 18.65 -1.25 -16.23
C TRP A 139 17.98 0.03 -16.74
N PHE A 140 18.17 1.16 -16.05
CA PHE A 140 17.55 2.43 -16.42
C PHE A 140 18.01 2.94 -17.80
N LEU A 141 19.31 2.82 -18.09
CA LEU A 141 19.89 3.14 -19.40
C LEU A 141 19.37 2.18 -20.47
N ALA A 142 19.36 0.87 -20.21
CA ALA A 142 18.88 -0.13 -21.17
C ALA A 142 17.41 0.05 -21.57
N VAL A 143 16.52 0.43 -20.62
CA VAL A 143 15.12 0.75 -20.96
C VAL A 143 15.00 2.10 -21.66
N THR A 144 15.77 3.11 -21.26
CA THR A 144 15.76 4.45 -21.89
C THR A 144 16.24 4.42 -23.34
N LEU A 145 17.25 3.61 -23.66
CA LEU A 145 17.75 3.43 -25.03
C LEU A 145 16.74 2.73 -25.95
N ARG A 146 15.79 1.95 -25.40
CA ARG A 146 14.71 1.30 -26.15
C ARG A 146 13.43 2.11 -26.20
N HIS A 147 13.20 2.93 -25.17
CA HIS A 147 12.01 3.76 -24.95
C HIS A 147 12.43 5.16 -24.51
N PRO A 148 12.84 6.06 -25.43
CA PRO A 148 13.32 7.41 -25.11
C PRO A 148 12.31 8.26 -24.31
N GLU A 149 11.03 7.95 -24.41
CA GLU A 149 9.93 8.56 -23.66
C GLU A 149 9.91 8.16 -22.16
N PHE A 150 10.51 7.03 -21.79
CA PHE A 150 10.42 6.41 -20.47
C PHE A 150 10.89 7.30 -19.31
N PRO A 151 12.04 8.01 -19.37
CA PRO A 151 12.47 8.90 -18.29
C PRO A 151 11.46 10.01 -17.98
N SER A 152 10.86 10.60 -19.03
CA SER A 152 9.84 11.65 -18.87
C SER A 152 8.60 11.10 -18.16
N TYR A 153 8.17 9.89 -18.53
CA TYR A 153 7.05 9.22 -17.89
C TYR A 153 7.34 8.89 -16.41
N VAL A 154 8.49 8.26 -16.10
CA VAL A 154 8.77 7.82 -14.72
C VAL A 154 9.02 8.99 -13.77
N PHE A 155 9.84 9.97 -14.17
CA PHE A 155 10.20 11.08 -13.29
C PHE A 155 9.16 12.20 -13.28
N VAL A 156 8.60 12.58 -14.44
CA VAL A 156 7.60 13.67 -14.47
C VAL A 156 6.22 13.14 -14.11
N ARG A 157 5.75 12.03 -14.70
CA ARG A 157 4.35 11.57 -14.51
C ARG A 157 4.16 10.72 -13.26
N GLU A 158 4.82 9.58 -13.19
CA GLU A 158 4.64 8.62 -12.09
C GLU A 158 5.27 9.07 -10.76
N THR A 159 6.23 9.99 -10.80
CA THR A 159 6.85 10.59 -9.61
C THR A 159 6.30 12.00 -9.34
N PHE A 160 6.66 13.01 -10.13
CA PHE A 160 6.32 14.41 -9.80
C PHE A 160 4.81 14.71 -9.88
N GLN A 161 4.13 14.39 -10.98
CA GLN A 161 2.69 14.61 -11.12
C GLN A 161 1.91 13.75 -10.13
N ARG A 162 2.31 12.50 -9.88
CA ARG A 162 1.68 11.67 -8.83
C ARG A 162 1.75 12.27 -7.42
N MET A 163 2.82 13.00 -7.10
CA MET A 163 2.94 13.70 -5.82
C MET A 163 2.11 15.00 -5.76
N THR A 164 1.93 15.68 -6.90
CA THR A 164 1.42 17.06 -6.96
C THR A 164 0.00 17.22 -7.51
N THR A 165 -0.51 16.26 -8.28
CA THR A 165 -1.83 16.33 -8.94
C THR A 165 -2.80 15.23 -8.48
N SER A 166 -4.10 15.54 -8.56
CA SER A 166 -5.19 14.62 -8.22
C SER A 166 -5.52 13.61 -9.33
N SER A 167 -4.84 13.68 -10.49
CA SER A 167 -5.20 12.98 -11.73
C SER A 167 -5.26 11.44 -11.61
N PHE A 168 -4.59 10.86 -10.61
CA PHE A 168 -4.53 9.41 -10.41
C PHE A 168 -5.75 8.81 -9.67
N HIS A 169 -6.79 9.59 -9.36
CA HIS A 169 -8.03 9.11 -8.71
C HIS A 169 -7.79 8.36 -7.38
N ARG A 170 -6.66 8.64 -6.71
CA ARG A 170 -6.22 8.07 -5.43
C ARG A 170 -6.01 9.14 -4.35
N THR A 171 -6.65 10.29 -4.56
CA THR A 171 -6.62 11.40 -3.61
C THR A 171 -7.44 11.05 -2.38
N ALA A 172 -6.82 11.11 -1.21
CA ALA A 172 -7.49 10.89 0.06
C ALA A 172 -7.09 11.97 1.08
N PRO A 173 -7.93 12.23 2.11
CA PRO A 173 -7.73 13.32 3.07
C PRO A 173 -6.35 13.31 3.74
N PHE A 174 -5.92 14.46 4.28
CA PHE A 174 -4.63 14.54 4.98
C PHE A 174 -4.55 13.55 6.16
N TRP A 175 -5.66 13.29 6.85
CA TRP A 175 -5.71 12.33 7.96
C TRP A 175 -5.74 10.86 7.52
N TYR A 176 -5.67 10.53 6.23
CA TYR A 176 -5.82 9.16 5.70
C TYR A 176 -4.96 8.10 6.40
N TYR A 177 -3.70 8.42 6.71
CA TYR A 177 -2.79 7.48 7.39
C TYR A 177 -2.98 7.42 8.91
N LEU A 178 -3.72 8.35 9.52
CA LEU A 178 -3.96 8.40 10.96
C LEU A 178 -4.72 7.16 11.51
N PRO A 179 -5.80 6.65 10.86
CA PRO A 179 -6.40 5.38 11.26
C PRO A 179 -5.67 4.15 10.72
N ILE A 180 -4.98 4.26 9.57
CA ILE A 180 -4.30 3.13 8.93
C ILE A 180 -3.05 2.71 9.71
N LEU A 181 -2.23 3.66 10.17
CA LEU A 181 -0.95 3.36 10.82
C LEU A 181 -1.10 2.59 12.15
N PRO A 182 -2.06 2.92 13.05
CA PRO A 182 -2.34 2.12 14.23
C PRO A 182 -2.79 0.71 13.92
N VAL A 183 -3.67 0.51 12.91
CA VAL A 183 -4.11 -0.83 12.49
C VAL A 183 -2.94 -1.61 11.89
N ALA A 184 -2.15 -0.98 11.01
CA ALA A 184 -1.03 -1.62 10.32
C ALA A 184 0.03 -2.17 11.28
N ALA A 185 0.38 -1.39 12.32
CA ALA A 185 1.35 -1.74 13.36
C ALA A 185 0.71 -2.33 14.63
N PHE A 186 -0.61 -2.59 14.64
CA PHE A 186 -1.25 -3.28 15.75
C PHE A 186 -0.71 -4.73 15.84
N PRO A 187 -0.45 -5.26 17.05
CA PRO A 187 -0.64 -4.65 18.38
C PRO A 187 0.57 -3.85 18.90
N TRP A 188 1.75 -4.05 18.29
CA TRP A 188 3.04 -3.57 18.78
C TRP A 188 3.24 -2.05 18.75
N ILE A 189 2.38 -1.29 18.05
CA ILE A 189 2.38 0.16 18.11
C ILE A 189 2.24 0.70 19.54
N VAL A 190 1.48 0.04 20.42
CA VAL A 190 1.25 0.54 21.79
C VAL A 190 2.53 0.49 22.64
N PRO A 191 3.23 -0.66 22.80
CA PRO A 191 4.52 -0.67 23.48
C PRO A 191 5.59 0.19 22.76
N ALA A 192 5.55 0.30 21.42
CA ALA A 192 6.47 1.18 20.69
C ALA A 192 6.29 2.67 21.06
N LEU A 193 5.05 3.16 21.09
CA LEU A 193 4.74 4.55 21.45
C LEU A 193 4.98 4.84 22.94
N ALA A 194 4.89 3.84 23.82
CA ALA A 194 5.29 3.97 25.22
C ALA A 194 6.75 4.47 25.37
N GLY A 195 7.61 4.06 24.43
CA GLY A 195 9.03 4.41 24.39
C GLY A 195 9.35 5.81 23.87
N VAL A 196 8.43 6.47 23.15
CA VAL A 196 8.67 7.76 22.47
C VAL A 196 8.69 8.89 23.50
N GLY A 197 9.89 9.41 23.78
CA GLY A 197 10.04 10.56 24.65
C GLY A 197 9.67 11.88 23.98
N ARG A 198 9.42 12.88 24.83
CA ARG A 198 8.96 14.23 24.45
C ARG A 198 10.07 14.97 23.69
N ALA A 199 9.81 16.18 23.18
CA ALA A 199 10.78 17.03 22.46
C ALA A 199 12.15 17.25 23.17
N ARG A 200 12.26 16.92 24.47
CA ARG A 200 13.53 16.84 25.23
C ARG A 200 14.50 15.78 24.69
N ASP A 201 14.03 14.71 24.06
CA ASP A 201 14.88 13.66 23.50
C ASP A 201 15.75 14.15 22.32
N LEU A 202 15.26 15.14 21.56
CA LEU A 202 16.02 15.81 20.51
C LEU A 202 17.25 16.55 21.08
N TRP A 203 17.10 17.17 22.25
CA TRP A 203 18.18 17.82 22.99
C TRP A 203 19.16 16.82 23.61
N ARG A 204 18.64 15.68 24.11
CA ARG A 204 19.47 14.59 24.64
C ARG A 204 20.29 13.92 23.56
N ALA A 205 19.74 13.62 22.38
CA ALA A 205 20.45 12.91 21.31
C ALA A 205 21.72 13.63 20.77
N ARG A 206 21.86 14.93 21.02
CA ARG A 206 23.08 15.72 20.74
C ARG A 206 24.19 15.50 21.78
N ARG A 207 23.84 15.17 23.02
CA ARG A 207 24.77 15.03 24.16
C ARG A 207 24.97 13.59 24.59
N GLU A 208 23.94 12.76 24.46
CA GLU A 208 23.85 11.40 24.98
C GLU A 208 23.76 10.39 23.81
N PRO A 209 24.78 9.53 23.58
CA PRO A 209 24.73 8.51 22.53
C PRO A 209 23.52 7.58 22.64
N ALA A 210 23.06 7.28 23.86
CA ALA A 210 21.91 6.43 24.15
C ALA A 210 20.57 6.96 23.60
N ALA A 211 20.45 8.27 23.37
CA ALA A 211 19.24 8.91 22.84
C ALA A 211 19.21 8.97 21.29
N ARG A 212 20.30 8.59 20.60
CA ARG A 212 20.35 8.60 19.13
C ARG A 212 19.43 7.55 18.50
N GLU A 213 19.41 6.35 19.06
CA GLU A 213 18.62 5.22 18.55
C GLU A 213 17.09 5.46 18.63
N PRO A 214 16.50 5.91 19.78
CA PRO A 214 15.10 6.36 19.82
C PRO A 214 14.76 7.46 18.80
N LEU A 215 15.70 8.39 18.58
CA LEU A 215 15.53 9.47 17.63
C LEU A 215 15.53 8.96 16.18
N LEU A 216 16.34 7.96 15.82
CA LEU A 216 16.27 7.31 14.51
C LEU A 216 14.91 6.64 14.30
N LEU A 217 14.45 5.84 15.27
CA LEU A 217 13.16 5.15 15.16
C LEU A 217 12.00 6.16 15.00
N THR A 218 12.08 7.29 15.71
CA THR A 218 11.11 8.38 15.58
C THR A 218 11.21 9.08 14.22
N SER A 219 12.42 9.38 13.71
CA SER A 219 12.57 10.04 12.40
C SER A 219 12.15 9.13 11.24
N TRP A 220 12.43 7.83 11.34
CA TRP A 220 12.02 6.80 10.38
C TRP A 220 10.49 6.69 10.26
N VAL A 221 9.75 6.84 11.36
CA VAL A 221 8.28 6.90 11.26
C VAL A 221 7.82 8.30 10.80
N ILE A 222 8.13 9.35 11.56
CA ILE A 222 7.43 10.63 11.48
C ILE A 222 7.70 11.39 10.17
N VAL A 223 8.95 11.44 9.69
CA VAL A 223 9.27 12.28 8.52
C VAL A 223 8.79 11.61 7.21
N PRO A 224 9.02 10.30 6.97
CA PRO A 224 8.38 9.59 5.87
C PRO A 224 6.85 9.61 5.93
N LEU A 225 6.24 9.46 7.12
CA LEU A 225 4.78 9.53 7.28
C LEU A 225 4.22 10.91 6.91
N LEU A 226 4.89 12.00 7.30
CA LEU A 226 4.51 13.36 6.91
C LEU A 226 4.57 13.53 5.38
N PHE A 227 5.64 13.05 4.75
CA PHE A 227 5.77 13.08 3.30
C PHE A 227 4.66 12.27 2.60
N LEU A 228 4.38 11.04 3.06
CA LEU A 228 3.28 10.22 2.52
C LEU A 228 1.91 10.88 2.73
N THR A 229 1.71 11.57 3.85
CA THR A 229 0.50 12.33 4.18
C THR A 229 0.27 13.50 3.22
N LEU A 230 1.34 14.20 2.85
CA LEU A 230 1.28 15.33 1.90
C LEU A 230 1.14 14.88 0.44
N ASN A 231 1.51 13.64 0.10
CA ASN A 231 1.37 13.08 -1.24
C ASN A 231 -0.11 12.97 -1.66
N GLN A 232 -0.45 13.39 -2.88
CA GLN A 232 -1.82 13.27 -3.41
C GLN A 232 -2.25 11.80 -3.55
N SER A 233 -1.42 10.94 -4.15
CA SER A 233 -1.76 9.53 -4.36
C SER A 233 -1.47 8.70 -3.11
N LYS A 234 -2.53 8.25 -2.42
CA LYS A 234 -2.41 7.47 -1.17
C LYS A 234 -2.89 6.02 -1.35
N LEU A 235 -2.16 5.09 -0.74
CA LEU A 235 -2.48 3.65 -0.67
C LEU A 235 -2.06 3.09 0.71
N PRO A 236 -2.79 2.12 1.29
CA PRO A 236 -2.52 1.65 2.66
C PRO A 236 -1.13 1.03 2.83
N GLN A 237 -0.65 0.28 1.83
CA GLN A 237 0.65 -0.39 1.87
C GLN A 237 1.86 0.54 1.89
N TYR A 238 1.69 1.82 1.56
CA TYR A 238 2.82 2.77 1.54
C TYR A 238 3.45 2.99 2.93
N VAL A 239 2.77 2.64 4.03
CA VAL A 239 3.36 2.66 5.39
C VAL A 239 4.05 1.34 5.79
N LEU A 240 4.04 0.30 4.95
CA LEU A 240 4.73 -0.98 5.24
C LEU A 240 6.23 -0.79 5.54
N PRO A 241 6.99 0.08 4.83
CA PRO A 241 8.38 0.41 5.16
C PRO A 241 8.61 1.07 6.53
N LEU A 242 7.55 1.46 7.26
CA LEU A 242 7.61 2.06 8.59
C LEU A 242 7.40 1.02 9.71
N MET A 243 6.79 -0.13 9.40
CA MET A 243 6.53 -1.22 10.36
C MET A 243 7.79 -1.75 11.08
N PRO A 244 8.96 -1.87 10.41
CA PRO A 244 10.21 -2.27 11.06
C PRO A 244 10.61 -1.34 12.23
N ALA A 245 10.36 -0.03 12.11
CA ALA A 245 10.66 0.93 13.17
C ALA A 245 9.77 0.74 14.41
N PHE A 246 8.50 0.38 14.21
CA PHE A 246 7.60 0.03 15.32
C PHE A 246 8.02 -1.28 16.01
N ALA A 247 8.48 -2.28 15.27
CA ALA A 247 8.92 -3.55 15.85
C ALA A 247 10.16 -3.37 16.74
N LEU A 248 11.14 -2.61 16.25
CA LEU A 248 12.32 -2.20 17.03
C LEU A 248 11.94 -1.29 18.22
N GLY A 249 11.03 -0.34 18.02
CA GLY A 249 10.53 0.54 19.08
C GLY A 249 9.84 -0.21 20.22
N ALA A 250 8.96 -1.17 19.89
CA ALA A 250 8.28 -2.02 20.85
C ALA A 250 9.28 -2.89 21.64
N THR A 251 10.19 -3.56 20.92
CA THR A 251 11.26 -4.38 21.50
C THR A 251 12.10 -3.57 22.49
N ARG A 252 12.61 -2.41 22.05
CA ARG A 252 13.41 -1.53 22.88
C ARG A 252 12.64 -1.04 24.10
N SER A 253 11.37 -0.68 23.94
CA SER A 253 10.52 -0.22 25.03
C SER A 253 10.35 -1.29 26.11
N ILE A 254 10.03 -2.53 25.70
CA ILE A 254 9.88 -3.69 26.59
C ILE A 254 11.21 -4.01 27.32
N VAL A 255 12.33 -4.02 26.61
CA VAL A 255 13.65 -4.33 27.21
C VAL A 255 14.12 -3.22 28.16
N THR A 256 13.94 -1.94 27.79
CA THR A 256 14.49 -0.80 28.58
C THR A 256 13.57 -0.24 29.65
N ARG A 257 12.26 -0.54 29.60
CA ARG A 257 11.25 -0.04 30.56
C ARG A 257 10.46 -1.15 31.26
N GLY A 258 10.74 -2.40 30.93
CA GLY A 258 10.02 -3.57 31.45
C GLY A 258 8.71 -3.85 30.72
N ILE A 259 8.25 -5.09 30.84
CA ILE A 259 7.09 -5.62 30.10
C ILE A 259 5.76 -4.94 30.45
N GLY A 260 5.66 -4.26 31.60
CA GLY A 260 4.48 -3.51 32.03
C GLY A 260 4.27 -2.17 31.30
N ALA A 261 5.21 -1.72 30.48
CA ALA A 261 5.12 -0.43 29.78
C ALA A 261 3.90 -0.37 28.84
N ALA A 262 2.98 0.56 29.11
CA ALA A 262 1.73 0.79 28.38
C ALA A 262 0.75 -0.40 28.26
N THR A 263 0.91 -1.47 29.04
CA THR A 263 0.00 -2.63 29.02
C THR A 263 -1.43 -2.26 29.41
N ARG A 264 -1.63 -1.33 30.36
CA ARG A 264 -2.95 -0.79 30.71
C ARG A 264 -3.60 -0.05 29.53
N ALA A 265 -2.83 0.76 28.80
CA ALA A 265 -3.33 1.46 27.61
C ALA A 265 -3.70 0.46 26.51
N TYR A 266 -2.84 -0.55 26.29
CA TYR A 266 -3.14 -1.64 25.37
C TYR A 266 -4.41 -2.39 25.73
N ALA A 267 -4.54 -2.84 26.99
CA ALA A 267 -5.69 -3.61 27.45
C ALA A 267 -7.01 -2.83 27.28
N VAL A 268 -7.01 -1.51 27.51
CA VAL A 268 -8.19 -0.66 27.23
C VAL A 268 -8.47 -0.56 25.72
N ILE A 269 -7.45 -0.31 24.89
CA ILE A 269 -7.60 -0.22 23.43
C ILE A 269 -8.12 -1.56 22.86
N ALA A 270 -7.54 -2.68 23.28
CA ALA A 270 -7.94 -4.02 22.88
C ALA A 270 -9.34 -4.36 23.40
N LEU A 271 -9.69 -4.03 24.65
CA LEU A 271 -11.05 -4.20 25.16
C LEU A 271 -12.08 -3.45 24.30
N VAL A 272 -11.85 -2.17 24.01
CA VAL A 272 -12.76 -1.36 23.19
C VAL A 272 -12.82 -1.87 21.75
N ALA A 273 -11.69 -2.23 21.14
CA ALA A 273 -11.65 -2.75 19.77
C ALA A 273 -12.31 -4.13 19.66
N GLY A 274 -12.10 -5.02 20.63
CA GLY A 274 -12.72 -6.35 20.70
C GLY A 274 -14.23 -6.27 20.89
N MET A 275 -14.69 -5.44 21.83
CA MET A 275 -16.13 -5.15 22.00
C MET A 275 -16.73 -4.53 20.74
N GLY A 276 -16.02 -3.60 20.10
CA GLY A 276 -16.43 -2.97 18.84
C GLY A 276 -16.59 -3.97 17.69
N LEU A 277 -15.65 -4.92 17.53
CA LEU A 277 -15.71 -5.97 16.51
C LEU A 277 -16.87 -6.95 16.75
N VAL A 278 -17.11 -7.35 18.00
CA VAL A 278 -18.28 -8.19 18.34
C VAL A 278 -19.58 -7.42 18.08
N ALA A 279 -19.67 -6.16 18.52
CA ALA A 279 -20.85 -5.32 18.33
C ALA A 279 -21.15 -5.01 16.85
N LEU A 280 -20.12 -4.78 16.01
CA LEU A 280 -20.25 -4.45 14.59
C LEU A 280 -21.13 -5.44 13.82
N THR A 281 -21.18 -6.70 14.25
CA THR A 281 -22.06 -7.73 13.66
C THR A 281 -23.55 -7.45 13.78
N ARG A 282 -23.97 -6.68 14.80
CA ARG A 282 -25.34 -6.19 14.96
C ARG A 282 -25.60 -4.90 14.17
N TRP A 283 -24.54 -4.20 13.78
CA TRP A 283 -24.56 -2.89 13.11
C TRP A 283 -23.98 -2.96 11.69
N LEU A 284 -24.27 -4.05 10.97
CA LEU A 284 -23.96 -4.17 9.54
C LEU A 284 -25.13 -3.84 8.56
N PRO A 285 -26.11 -2.94 8.84
CA PRO A 285 -27.07 -2.50 7.83
C PRO A 285 -26.43 -1.39 6.96
N ALA A 286 -25.64 -1.79 5.97
CA ALA A 286 -25.12 -0.88 4.95
C ALA A 286 -25.29 -1.50 3.55
N PRO A 287 -25.68 -0.72 2.52
CA PRO A 287 -25.76 -1.18 1.14
C PRO A 287 -24.35 -1.26 0.53
N LEU A 288 -23.53 -2.20 1.04
CA LEU A 288 -22.27 -2.57 0.43
C LEU A 288 -22.54 -3.64 -0.65
N ASP A 289 -22.00 -3.40 -1.85
CA ASP A 289 -21.99 -4.34 -2.99
C ASP A 289 -21.01 -5.49 -2.75
N LEU A 290 -21.32 -6.26 -1.71
CA LEU A 290 -20.71 -7.51 -1.31
C LEU A 290 -21.55 -8.68 -1.81
N THR A 291 -20.88 -9.75 -2.21
CA THR A 291 -21.49 -11.04 -2.54
C THR A 291 -22.24 -11.64 -1.35
N PRO A 292 -23.22 -12.54 -1.57
CA PRO A 292 -23.88 -13.25 -0.48
C PRO A 292 -22.89 -14.02 0.41
N ALA A 293 -21.83 -14.58 -0.17
CA ALA A 293 -20.77 -15.30 0.55
C ALA A 293 -19.97 -14.37 1.49
N GLU A 294 -19.55 -13.19 1.02
CA GLU A 294 -18.90 -12.19 1.87
C GLU A 294 -19.82 -11.73 3.01
N LYS A 295 -21.10 -11.44 2.70
CA LYS A 295 -22.10 -11.03 3.72
C LYS A 295 -22.32 -12.10 4.80
N ALA A 296 -22.27 -13.38 4.44
CA ALA A 296 -22.37 -14.49 5.39
C ALA A 296 -21.08 -14.69 6.21
N ALA A 297 -19.90 -14.50 5.61
CA ALA A 297 -18.60 -14.74 6.26
C ALA A 297 -18.13 -13.59 7.18
N ILE A 298 -18.55 -12.34 6.94
CA ILE A 298 -18.12 -11.18 7.73
C ILE A 298 -18.54 -11.30 9.22
N PRO A 299 -19.81 -11.55 9.60
CA PRO A 299 -20.21 -11.60 10.99
C PRO A 299 -19.45 -12.63 11.85
N PRO A 300 -19.35 -13.94 11.50
CA PRO A 300 -18.63 -14.90 12.33
C PRO A 300 -17.13 -14.58 12.42
N THR A 301 -16.51 -14.09 11.34
CA THR A 301 -15.12 -13.65 11.35
C THR A 301 -14.92 -12.46 12.30
N ALA A 302 -15.84 -11.48 12.29
CA ALA A 302 -15.77 -10.30 13.14
C ALA A 302 -15.97 -10.65 14.64
N VAL A 303 -16.93 -11.53 14.99
CA VAL A 303 -17.07 -12.02 16.37
C VAL A 303 -15.79 -12.72 16.82
N ALA A 304 -15.29 -13.67 16.03
CA ALA A 304 -14.14 -14.48 16.42
C ALA A 304 -12.85 -13.64 16.54
N LEU A 305 -12.60 -12.69 15.63
CA LEU A 305 -11.51 -11.72 15.79
C LEU A 305 -11.71 -10.84 17.03
N GLY A 306 -12.94 -10.38 17.29
CA GLY A 306 -13.27 -9.63 18.49
C GLY A 306 -12.95 -10.39 19.77
N LEU A 307 -13.35 -11.67 19.87
CA LEU A 307 -13.04 -12.56 20.98
C LEU A 307 -11.53 -12.77 21.17
N VAL A 308 -10.76 -12.93 20.09
CA VAL A 308 -9.29 -13.01 20.16
C VAL A 308 -8.68 -11.71 20.71
N VAL A 309 -9.17 -10.55 20.29
CA VAL A 309 -8.69 -9.25 20.79
C VAL A 309 -9.06 -9.06 22.28
N LEU A 310 -10.24 -9.52 22.71
CA LEU A 310 -10.63 -9.54 24.13
C LEU A 310 -9.73 -10.47 24.97
N LEU A 311 -9.46 -11.69 24.47
CA LEU A 311 -8.53 -12.62 25.10
C LEU A 311 -7.13 -12.00 25.22
N SER A 312 -6.64 -11.36 24.15
CA SER A 312 -5.38 -10.62 24.15
C SER A 312 -5.32 -9.54 25.24
N ALA A 313 -6.40 -8.76 25.43
CA ALA A 313 -6.47 -7.76 26.49
C ALA A 313 -6.30 -8.38 27.90
N VAL A 314 -6.92 -9.55 28.13
CA VAL A 314 -6.78 -10.31 29.40
C VAL A 314 -5.36 -10.85 29.56
N LEU A 315 -4.79 -11.50 28.55
CA LEU A 315 -3.45 -12.08 28.60
C LEU A 315 -2.37 -11.01 28.83
N VAL A 316 -2.46 -9.87 28.15
CA VAL A 316 -1.53 -8.74 28.35
C VAL A 316 -1.69 -8.11 29.74
N ARG A 317 -2.92 -7.92 30.22
CA ARG A 317 -3.17 -7.39 31.57
C ARG A 317 -2.63 -8.32 32.64
N ASP A 318 -3.03 -9.59 32.61
CA ASP A 318 -2.73 -10.56 33.68
C ASP A 318 -1.25 -10.98 33.65
N GLY A 319 -0.65 -11.11 32.46
CA GLY A 319 0.78 -11.30 32.30
C GLY A 319 1.60 -10.14 32.88
N ALA A 320 1.16 -8.89 32.65
CA ALA A 320 1.81 -7.72 33.23
C ALA A 320 1.65 -7.64 34.76
N LEU A 321 0.45 -7.89 35.28
CA LEU A 321 0.16 -7.87 36.72
C LEU A 321 0.92 -8.97 37.49
N ARG A 322 1.11 -10.15 36.89
CA ARG A 322 1.84 -11.28 37.48
C ARG A 322 3.34 -11.29 37.17
N GLY A 323 3.84 -10.32 36.41
CA GLY A 323 5.25 -10.26 35.95
C GLY A 323 5.65 -11.34 34.92
N ILE A 324 4.70 -12.10 34.36
CA ILE A 324 4.94 -13.23 33.47
C ILE A 324 5.16 -12.71 32.04
N GLY A 325 6.38 -12.28 31.72
CA GLY A 325 6.66 -11.59 30.46
C GLY A 325 6.31 -12.38 29.20
N ARG A 326 6.47 -13.72 29.23
CA ARG A 326 6.06 -14.62 28.13
C ARG A 326 4.56 -14.57 27.85
N LEU A 327 3.73 -14.45 28.90
CA LEU A 327 2.27 -14.36 28.77
C LEU A 327 1.85 -13.02 28.13
N THR A 328 2.51 -11.92 28.50
CA THR A 328 2.27 -10.62 27.88
C THR A 328 2.68 -10.60 26.41
N ILE A 329 3.84 -11.18 26.07
CA ILE A 329 4.33 -11.29 24.68
C ILE A 329 3.39 -12.15 23.83
N ALA A 330 2.94 -13.30 24.35
CA ALA A 330 1.95 -14.14 23.69
C ALA A 330 0.60 -13.41 23.52
N GLY A 331 0.18 -12.67 24.56
CA GLY A 331 -1.02 -11.82 24.52
C GLY A 331 -0.97 -10.76 23.44
N TYR A 332 0.17 -10.12 23.17
CA TYR A 332 0.32 -9.27 22.00
C TYR A 332 0.26 -10.10 20.69
N ALA A 333 1.10 -11.13 20.55
CA ALA A 333 1.23 -11.90 19.32
C ALA A 333 -0.08 -12.56 18.82
N ILE A 334 -0.94 -13.04 19.74
CA ILE A 334 -2.11 -13.85 19.42
C ILE A 334 -3.12 -13.15 18.49
N VAL A 335 -3.26 -11.82 18.58
CA VAL A 335 -4.24 -11.07 17.77
C VAL A 335 -4.01 -11.28 16.28
N VAL A 336 -2.76 -11.16 15.84
CA VAL A 336 -2.40 -11.26 14.43
C VAL A 336 -2.10 -12.71 14.05
N ALA A 337 -1.53 -13.51 14.96
CA ALA A 337 -1.30 -14.93 14.74
C ALA A 337 -2.60 -15.72 14.50
N ALA A 338 -3.73 -15.32 15.09
CA ALA A 338 -5.03 -15.96 14.88
C ALA A 338 -5.70 -15.60 13.54
N ILE A 339 -5.34 -14.47 12.89
CA ILE A 339 -6.05 -13.97 11.69
C ILE A 339 -6.17 -15.03 10.59
N PRO A 340 -5.11 -15.78 10.19
CA PRO A 340 -5.21 -16.76 9.11
C PRO A 340 -6.18 -17.91 9.41
N PHE A 341 -6.32 -18.28 10.69
CA PHE A 341 -7.19 -19.37 11.14
C PHE A 341 -8.65 -18.92 11.24
N VAL A 342 -8.88 -17.67 11.67
CA VAL A 342 -10.22 -17.12 11.93
C VAL A 342 -10.86 -16.52 10.67
N SER A 343 -10.07 -15.96 9.75
CA SER A 343 -10.57 -15.27 8.55
C SER A 343 -10.62 -16.12 7.28
N GLY A 344 -10.27 -17.42 7.36
CA GLY A 344 -10.21 -18.34 6.22
C GLY A 344 -11.45 -18.29 5.29
N PRO A 345 -12.68 -18.47 5.81
CA PRO A 345 -13.91 -18.41 5.00
C PRO A 345 -14.14 -17.05 4.32
N LEU A 346 -13.81 -15.95 5.01
CA LEU A 346 -13.92 -14.60 4.46
C LEU A 346 -12.89 -14.37 3.35
N LEU A 347 -11.65 -14.82 3.55
CA LEU A 347 -10.59 -14.72 2.55
C LEU A 347 -10.87 -15.61 1.32
N ALA A 348 -11.54 -16.75 1.50
CA ALA A 348 -12.03 -17.57 0.39
C ALA A 348 -13.11 -16.83 -0.41
N ALA A 349 -14.16 -16.31 0.24
CA ALA A 349 -15.23 -15.56 -0.43
C ALA A 349 -14.73 -14.31 -1.18
N VAL A 350 -13.84 -13.52 -0.56
CA VAL A 350 -13.19 -12.37 -1.21
C VAL A 350 -12.25 -12.82 -2.34
N GLY A 351 -11.62 -13.99 -2.19
CA GLY A 351 -10.77 -14.60 -3.21
C GLY A 351 -11.57 -15.03 -4.45
N GLU A 352 -12.76 -15.60 -4.26
CA GLU A 352 -13.67 -16.03 -5.33
C GLU A 352 -14.23 -14.84 -6.12
N ASP A 353 -14.70 -13.76 -5.46
CA ASP A 353 -15.19 -12.54 -6.17
C ASP A 353 -14.08 -11.84 -6.98
N ARG A 354 -12.83 -11.88 -6.49
CA ARG A 354 -11.72 -11.12 -7.08
C ARG A 354 -10.80 -11.93 -7.99
N SER A 355 -10.87 -13.26 -7.96
CA SER A 355 -10.04 -14.12 -8.81
C SER A 355 -10.70 -14.35 -10.16
N SER A 356 -9.91 -14.25 -11.22
CA SER A 356 -10.34 -14.67 -12.56
C SER A 356 -10.22 -16.17 -12.79
N ALA A 357 -9.79 -16.96 -11.80
CA ALA A 357 -9.63 -18.43 -11.93
C ALA A 357 -10.91 -19.14 -12.37
N ALA A 358 -12.07 -18.77 -11.82
CA ALA A 358 -13.36 -19.34 -12.23
C ALA A 358 -13.72 -19.00 -13.69
N VAL A 359 -13.46 -17.75 -14.10
CA VAL A 359 -13.65 -17.28 -15.49
C VAL A 359 -12.69 -17.99 -16.44
N ALA A 360 -11.43 -18.19 -16.02
CA ALA A 360 -10.41 -18.91 -16.77
C ALA A 360 -10.80 -20.38 -16.97
N GLY A 361 -11.24 -21.08 -15.91
CA GLY A 361 -11.70 -22.47 -16.01
C GLY A 361 -12.91 -22.64 -16.93
N ALA A 362 -13.90 -21.74 -16.83
CA ALA A 362 -15.06 -21.74 -17.73
C ALA A 362 -14.68 -21.45 -19.20
N ALA A 363 -13.69 -20.58 -19.42
CA ALA A 363 -13.13 -20.32 -20.75
C ALA A 363 -12.38 -21.55 -21.30
N VAL A 364 -11.46 -22.15 -20.54
CA VAL A 364 -10.72 -23.37 -20.93
C VAL A 364 -11.68 -24.52 -21.28
N ALA A 365 -12.69 -24.79 -20.44
CA ALA A 365 -13.68 -25.82 -20.73
C ALA A 365 -14.49 -25.54 -22.02
N THR A 366 -14.63 -24.27 -22.41
CA THR A 366 -15.33 -23.86 -23.64
C THR A 366 -14.44 -23.90 -24.88
N LEU A 367 -13.14 -23.64 -24.71
CA LEU A 367 -12.11 -23.76 -25.74
C LEU A 367 -11.88 -25.21 -26.13
N ALA A 368 -11.74 -26.12 -25.15
CA ALA A 368 -11.63 -27.55 -25.40
C ALA A 368 -12.84 -28.09 -26.18
N ARG A 369 -14.07 -27.65 -25.82
CA ARG A 369 -15.31 -27.95 -26.55
C ARG A 369 -15.37 -27.34 -27.97
N ALA A 370 -14.47 -26.42 -28.32
CA ALA A 370 -14.35 -25.79 -29.62
C ALA A 370 -13.08 -26.23 -30.39
N GLY A 371 -12.36 -27.25 -29.91
CA GLY A 371 -11.14 -27.75 -30.54
C GLY A 371 -9.92 -26.84 -30.38
N ASP A 372 -9.86 -26.06 -29.29
CA ASP A 372 -8.79 -25.14 -28.88
C ASP A 372 -8.36 -24.03 -29.86
N ALA A 373 -8.91 -23.99 -31.08
CA ALA A 373 -8.75 -22.92 -32.06
C ALA A 373 -9.41 -21.57 -31.65
N GLY A 374 -10.03 -21.50 -30.47
CA GLY A 374 -10.72 -20.31 -29.97
C GLY A 374 -9.80 -19.29 -29.26
N ALA A 375 -10.07 -18.01 -29.48
CA ALA A 375 -9.45 -16.91 -28.74
C ALA A 375 -10.34 -16.44 -27.58
N VAL A 376 -9.72 -15.91 -26.51
CA VAL A 376 -10.42 -15.17 -25.44
C VAL A 376 -10.17 -13.69 -25.67
N LEU A 377 -11.25 -12.90 -25.63
CA LEU A 377 -11.25 -11.47 -25.93
C LEU A 377 -11.91 -10.68 -24.79
N GLY A 378 -11.15 -9.80 -24.16
CA GLY A 378 -11.68 -8.79 -23.25
C GLY A 378 -12.38 -7.67 -24.03
N VAL A 379 -13.61 -7.33 -23.65
CA VAL A 379 -14.40 -6.24 -24.23
C VAL A 379 -14.91 -5.36 -23.11
N ALA A 380 -14.48 -4.09 -23.07
CA ALA A 380 -14.79 -3.11 -22.01
C ALA A 380 -14.42 -3.52 -20.56
N ALA A 381 -13.79 -4.68 -20.37
CA ALA A 381 -13.25 -5.15 -19.09
C ALA A 381 -12.05 -6.07 -19.35
N PHE A 382 -11.04 -5.99 -18.48
CA PHE A 382 -9.86 -6.85 -18.51
C PHE A 382 -9.42 -7.21 -17.09
N PRO A 383 -9.73 -8.42 -16.59
CA PRO A 383 -9.23 -8.89 -15.30
C PRO A 383 -7.72 -9.17 -15.40
N PRO A 384 -6.82 -8.45 -14.69
CA PRO A 384 -5.38 -8.56 -14.93
C PRO A 384 -4.77 -9.93 -14.60
N SER A 385 -5.46 -10.74 -13.80
CA SER A 385 -5.08 -12.12 -13.47
C SER A 385 -5.54 -13.16 -14.52
N LEU A 386 -6.37 -12.79 -15.49
CA LEU A 386 -6.94 -13.74 -16.46
C LEU A 386 -5.88 -14.37 -17.38
N PRO A 387 -4.89 -13.62 -17.95
CA PRO A 387 -3.81 -14.21 -18.72
C PRO A 387 -2.93 -15.18 -17.91
N PHE A 388 -2.80 -14.95 -16.60
CA PHE A 388 -2.02 -15.80 -15.70
C PHE A 388 -2.69 -17.18 -15.53
N TYR A 389 -4.00 -17.23 -15.23
CA TYR A 389 -4.71 -18.51 -15.10
C TYR A 389 -4.96 -19.22 -16.44
N LEU A 390 -5.06 -18.48 -17.55
CA LEU A 390 -5.17 -19.08 -18.90
C LEU A 390 -3.83 -19.56 -19.47
N GLY A 391 -2.68 -19.20 -18.86
CA GLY A 391 -1.35 -19.52 -19.37
C GLY A 391 -1.01 -18.89 -20.72
N ARG A 392 -1.81 -17.92 -21.21
CA ARG A 392 -1.67 -17.34 -22.55
C ARG A 392 -2.14 -15.87 -22.57
N PRO A 393 -1.62 -15.03 -23.50
CA PRO A 393 -2.12 -13.67 -23.69
C PRO A 393 -3.62 -13.64 -23.99
N VAL A 394 -4.29 -12.59 -23.51
CA VAL A 394 -5.70 -12.32 -23.79
C VAL A 394 -5.77 -11.05 -24.60
N ALA A 395 -6.40 -11.11 -25.78
CA ALA A 395 -6.62 -9.93 -26.59
C ALA A 395 -7.64 -9.00 -25.91
N VAL A 396 -7.53 -7.69 -26.14
CA VAL A 396 -8.40 -6.68 -25.53
C VAL A 396 -8.90 -5.71 -26.59
N ALA A 397 -10.20 -5.73 -26.89
CA ALA A 397 -10.84 -4.73 -27.72
C ALA A 397 -11.18 -3.51 -26.86
N THR A 398 -10.41 -2.43 -27.03
CA THR A 398 -10.51 -1.22 -26.18
C THR A 398 -10.31 0.06 -26.99
N ALA A 399 -11.01 1.12 -26.58
CA ALA A 399 -10.87 2.45 -27.15
C ALA A 399 -9.66 3.21 -26.56
N THR A 400 -9.37 3.03 -25.27
CA THR A 400 -8.45 3.87 -24.47
C THR A 400 -7.39 3.07 -23.71
N ALA A 401 -7.50 1.74 -23.68
CA ALA A 401 -6.73 0.81 -22.85
C ALA A 401 -6.78 1.06 -21.34
N SER A 402 -7.72 1.87 -20.84
CA SER A 402 -7.88 2.14 -19.40
C SER A 402 -8.27 0.89 -18.59
N GLU A 403 -8.91 -0.09 -19.23
CA GLU A 403 -9.29 -1.37 -18.62
C GLU A 403 -8.09 -2.21 -18.19
N LEU A 404 -6.92 -2.01 -18.82
CA LEU A 404 -5.68 -2.70 -18.44
C LEU A 404 -5.06 -2.13 -17.15
N THR A 405 -5.59 -1.04 -16.60
CA THR A 405 -5.13 -0.36 -15.36
C THR A 405 -3.69 0.16 -15.37
N SER A 406 -3.00 0.10 -16.52
CA SER A 406 -1.64 0.59 -16.72
C SER A 406 -1.68 1.98 -17.36
N ASN A 407 -1.22 2.99 -16.60
CA ASN A 407 -1.17 4.38 -17.10
C ASN A 407 -0.25 4.52 -18.32
N TYR A 408 0.81 3.72 -18.40
CA TYR A 408 1.72 3.71 -19.55
C TYR A 408 1.03 3.18 -20.80
N ILE A 409 0.36 2.01 -20.69
CA ILE A 409 -0.35 1.43 -21.83
C ILE A 409 -1.49 2.37 -22.24
N ALA A 410 -2.31 2.87 -21.30
CA ALA A 410 -3.40 3.80 -21.61
C ALA A 410 -2.92 5.07 -22.35
N GLN A 411 -1.74 5.61 -22.00
CA GLN A 411 -1.15 6.77 -22.66
C GLN A 411 -0.63 6.46 -24.08
N TYR A 412 0.03 5.32 -24.27
CA TYR A 412 0.73 4.98 -25.52
C TYR A 412 0.01 3.88 -26.32
N HIS A 413 -1.29 3.65 -26.08
CA HIS A 413 -1.99 2.48 -26.60
C HIS A 413 -2.06 2.44 -28.13
N GLU A 414 -2.14 3.58 -28.82
CA GLU A 414 -2.11 3.63 -30.28
C GLU A 414 -0.79 3.10 -30.85
N GLN A 415 0.34 3.54 -30.28
CA GLN A 415 1.66 3.01 -30.62
C GLN A 415 1.76 1.52 -30.30
N TYR A 416 1.20 1.07 -29.17
CA TYR A 416 1.19 -0.35 -28.83
C TYR A 416 0.25 -1.20 -29.69
N ARG A 417 -0.80 -0.65 -30.31
CA ARG A 417 -1.63 -1.38 -31.30
C ARG A 417 -0.85 -1.71 -32.58
N THR A 418 0.12 -0.88 -32.98
CA THR A 418 0.90 -1.10 -34.21
C THR A 418 2.07 -2.08 -34.04
N VAL A 419 2.40 -2.47 -32.81
CA VAL A 419 3.45 -3.47 -32.53
C VAL A 419 3.01 -4.86 -33.03
N PRO A 420 3.81 -5.57 -33.84
CA PRO A 420 3.49 -6.92 -34.29
C PRO A 420 3.20 -7.87 -33.13
N GLY A 421 2.08 -8.61 -33.21
CA GLY A 421 1.64 -9.53 -32.15
C GLY A 421 1.02 -8.85 -30.92
N SER A 422 0.70 -7.55 -30.97
CA SER A 422 0.04 -6.85 -29.87
C SER A 422 -1.32 -7.45 -29.51
N PRO A 423 -1.64 -7.64 -28.22
CA PRO A 423 -2.96 -8.06 -27.77
C PRO A 423 -3.99 -6.92 -27.82
N LEU A 424 -3.59 -5.68 -28.10
CA LEU A 424 -4.50 -4.53 -28.16
C LEU A 424 -5.22 -4.48 -29.50
N LEU A 425 -6.54 -4.61 -29.48
CA LEU A 425 -7.40 -4.51 -30.66
C LEU A 425 -8.24 -3.22 -30.62
N PRO A 426 -8.63 -2.67 -31.78
CA PRO A 426 -9.61 -1.58 -31.84
C PRO A 426 -10.92 -1.95 -31.14
N ALA A 427 -11.59 -0.97 -30.52
CA ALA A 427 -12.83 -1.17 -29.77
C ALA A 427 -13.97 -1.87 -30.54
N GLY A 428 -13.95 -1.82 -31.88
CA GLY A 428 -14.92 -2.51 -32.75
C GLY A 428 -14.56 -3.94 -33.15
N ALA A 429 -13.36 -4.43 -32.85
CA ALA A 429 -12.82 -5.69 -33.40
C ALA A 429 -13.58 -6.97 -32.98
N TRP A 430 -14.38 -6.91 -31.91
CA TRP A 430 -15.25 -8.01 -31.46
C TRP A 430 -16.55 -8.12 -32.27
N ARG A 431 -16.92 -7.09 -33.05
CA ARG A 431 -18.15 -7.10 -33.85
C ARG A 431 -17.95 -8.05 -35.03
N PRO A 432 -18.90 -8.98 -35.29
CA PRO A 432 -18.76 -9.92 -36.40
C PRO A 432 -18.70 -9.13 -37.72
N CYS A 433 -17.67 -9.40 -38.53
CA CYS A 433 -17.63 -8.86 -39.89
C CYS A 433 -18.76 -9.52 -40.70
N PRO A 434 -19.72 -8.76 -41.28
CA PRO A 434 -20.87 -9.35 -41.97
C PRO A 434 -20.50 -10.25 -43.16
N ARG A 435 -19.28 -10.11 -43.69
CA ARG A 435 -18.75 -10.90 -44.81
C ARG A 435 -17.96 -12.16 -44.40
N CYS A 436 -17.71 -12.39 -43.10
CA CYS A 436 -16.85 -13.48 -42.60
C CYS A 436 -17.64 -14.56 -41.83
N LEU A 437 -18.92 -14.75 -42.14
CA LEU A 437 -19.83 -15.61 -41.37
C LEU A 437 -19.70 -17.12 -41.70
N SER A 438 -18.55 -17.70 -41.37
CA SER A 438 -18.38 -19.15 -41.20
C SER A 438 -18.03 -19.48 -39.73
N ARG A 439 -19.00 -19.19 -38.85
CA ARG A 439 -19.05 -19.53 -37.40
C ARG A 439 -17.87 -19.10 -36.49
N PRO A 440 -17.94 -17.90 -35.90
CA PRO A 440 -17.44 -17.65 -34.54
C PRO A 440 -18.60 -17.69 -33.53
N ARG A 441 -18.53 -18.55 -32.50
CA ARG A 441 -19.43 -18.49 -31.33
C ARG A 441 -18.85 -17.52 -30.30
N THR A 442 -19.26 -16.26 -30.34
CA THR A 442 -18.86 -15.25 -29.35
C THR A 442 -19.70 -15.38 -28.07
N THR A 443 -19.21 -16.12 -27.06
CA THR A 443 -19.84 -16.15 -25.73
C THR A 443 -19.40 -14.94 -24.92
N ALA A 444 -20.23 -13.90 -24.85
CA ALA A 444 -19.99 -12.74 -24.01
C ALA A 444 -20.49 -12.98 -22.59
N THR A 445 -19.59 -13.08 -21.62
CA THR A 445 -19.89 -13.04 -20.18
C THR A 445 -19.63 -11.62 -19.66
N CYS A 446 -20.71 -10.86 -19.40
CA CYS A 446 -20.58 -9.57 -18.73
C CYS A 446 -20.28 -9.75 -17.24
N ALA A 447 -19.31 -9.01 -16.73
CA ALA A 447 -19.11 -8.89 -15.29
C ALA A 447 -20.28 -8.10 -14.65
N PRO A 448 -20.75 -8.42 -13.42
CA PRO A 448 -22.01 -7.88 -12.92
C PRO A 448 -22.05 -6.38 -12.58
N ARG A 449 -20.90 -5.69 -12.57
CA ARG A 449 -20.76 -4.35 -11.96
C ARG A 449 -20.93 -3.16 -12.92
N LEU A 450 -21.39 -3.36 -14.16
CA LEU A 450 -21.67 -2.27 -15.13
C LEU A 450 -22.94 -2.55 -15.96
N ALA A 451 -24.04 -1.87 -15.63
CA ALA A 451 -25.26 -1.80 -16.43
C ALA A 451 -25.37 -0.43 -17.14
N PRO A 452 -26.19 -0.28 -18.21
CA PRO A 452 -26.58 -1.26 -19.21
C PRO A 452 -26.29 -0.72 -20.63
N ARG A 453 -25.22 -1.19 -21.29
CA ARG A 453 -24.93 -0.87 -22.71
C ARG A 453 -24.48 -2.06 -23.55
N CYS A 454 -25.01 -3.25 -23.26
CA CYS A 454 -25.05 -4.33 -24.25
C CYS A 454 -26.32 -4.18 -25.10
N PRO A 455 -26.22 -3.91 -26.42
CA PRO A 455 -27.38 -3.99 -27.30
C PRO A 455 -27.83 -5.45 -27.40
N SER A 456 -29.05 -5.73 -26.97
CA SER A 456 -29.64 -7.06 -26.97
C SER A 456 -30.16 -7.45 -28.36
N SER A 457 -29.64 -8.53 -28.93
CA SER A 457 -30.28 -9.30 -30.02
C SER A 457 -29.75 -10.76 -29.99
N PRO A 458 -30.49 -11.75 -30.53
CA PRO A 458 -31.12 -12.70 -29.62
C PRO A 458 -30.59 -14.15 -29.65
N ARG A 459 -31.04 -14.92 -28.64
CA ARG A 459 -30.99 -16.40 -28.48
C ARG A 459 -29.62 -17.04 -28.23
N THR A 460 -29.37 -17.41 -26.96
CA THR A 460 -29.52 -18.82 -26.54
C THR A 460 -29.61 -18.94 -25.03
N THR A 461 -30.81 -19.17 -24.50
CA THR A 461 -31.02 -19.53 -23.10
C THR A 461 -30.79 -21.03 -22.95
N ILE A 462 -29.83 -21.45 -22.12
CA ILE A 462 -29.70 -22.85 -21.72
C ILE A 462 -30.41 -23.02 -20.38
N THR A 463 -31.62 -23.60 -20.41
CA THR A 463 -32.30 -24.12 -19.22
C THR A 463 -32.25 -25.65 -19.24
N PRO A 464 -31.82 -26.31 -18.15
CA PRO A 464 -32.00 -27.75 -18.01
C PRO A 464 -33.47 -28.04 -17.68
N ARG A 465 -34.09 -29.00 -18.37
CA ARG A 465 -35.49 -29.42 -18.14
C ARG A 465 -35.61 -30.94 -18.10
N THR A 466 -36.15 -31.47 -17.00
CA THR A 466 -36.51 -32.89 -16.85
C THR A 466 -37.81 -33.03 -16.05
N GLY A 467 -38.90 -33.48 -16.72
CA GLY A 467 -40.20 -33.86 -16.10
C GLY A 467 -41.04 -32.72 -15.48
N ARG A 468 -42.37 -32.77 -15.42
CA ARG A 468 -43.41 -33.64 -16.01
C ARG A 468 -44.59 -32.76 -16.51
N ALA A 469 -45.60 -33.36 -17.13
CA ALA A 469 -46.64 -32.66 -17.90
C ALA A 469 -47.80 -32.06 -17.08
N GLY A 470 -48.49 -31.07 -17.68
CA GLY A 470 -49.78 -30.52 -17.28
C GLY A 470 -50.32 -29.64 -18.41
N LEU A 471 -51.50 -29.96 -18.96
CA LEU A 471 -52.14 -29.28 -20.10
C LEU A 471 -53.18 -28.25 -19.63
N THR A 472 -53.26 -27.07 -20.26
CA THR A 472 -54.50 -26.34 -20.67
C THR A 472 -54.15 -24.97 -21.33
N PRO A 473 -55.06 -24.33 -22.10
CA PRO A 473 -54.68 -23.46 -23.23
C PRO A 473 -54.69 -21.93 -22.97
N SER A 474 -54.14 -21.18 -23.92
CA SER A 474 -54.05 -19.71 -23.93
C SER A 474 -55.21 -19.01 -24.67
N PRO A 475 -55.56 -17.76 -24.29
CA PRO A 475 -56.21 -16.77 -25.16
C PRO A 475 -55.29 -15.55 -25.47
N PRO A 476 -55.67 -14.65 -26.42
CA PRO A 476 -54.68 -13.96 -27.25
C PRO A 476 -54.28 -12.52 -26.85
N THR A 477 -53.23 -12.03 -27.52
CA THR A 477 -52.61 -10.70 -27.47
C THR A 477 -53.53 -9.53 -27.83
N ARG A 478 -53.31 -8.35 -27.20
CA ARG A 478 -53.77 -7.04 -27.69
C ARG A 478 -52.61 -6.02 -27.77
N SER A 479 -52.67 -5.18 -28.79
CA SER A 479 -51.69 -4.14 -29.13
C SER A 479 -51.91 -2.83 -28.34
N PRO A 480 -50.88 -1.97 -28.17
CA PRO A 480 -51.04 -0.61 -27.64
C PRO A 480 -51.53 0.41 -28.71
N PRO A 481 -52.18 1.53 -28.31
CA PRO A 481 -52.73 2.56 -29.20
C PRO A 481 -51.69 3.63 -29.65
N PRO A 482 -52.02 4.50 -30.64
CA PRO A 482 -51.05 5.31 -31.37
C PRO A 482 -50.87 6.77 -30.88
N LEU A 483 -49.90 7.46 -31.50
CA LEU A 483 -49.56 8.89 -31.34
C LEU A 483 -50.40 9.81 -32.25
N HIS A 484 -50.67 11.04 -31.80
CA HIS A 484 -50.99 12.23 -32.61
C HIS A 484 -49.93 13.30 -32.30
N ASN A 485 -49.22 13.87 -33.29
CA ASN A 485 -49.59 14.99 -34.20
C ASN A 485 -49.93 16.28 -33.41
N VAL A 486 -49.28 17.44 -33.60
CA VAL A 486 -49.34 18.43 -34.72
C VAL A 486 -48.30 19.54 -34.39
N GLU A 487 -47.54 20.26 -35.27
CA GLU A 487 -47.12 20.15 -36.68
C GLU A 487 -45.96 21.17 -36.97
N ARG A 488 -45.87 21.69 -38.21
CA ARG A 488 -44.94 22.65 -38.89
C ARG A 488 -44.98 24.08 -38.27
N GLY A 489 -43.97 24.96 -38.29
CA GLY A 489 -43.04 25.41 -39.37
C GLY A 489 -43.53 26.74 -39.99
N PRO A 490 -42.73 27.61 -40.69
CA PRO A 490 -41.28 27.56 -41.03
C PRO A 490 -40.51 28.93 -40.93
N GLY A 491 -39.20 28.92 -41.23
CA GLY A 491 -38.41 30.09 -41.73
C GLY A 491 -37.92 31.13 -40.70
N GLY A 492 -36.76 31.78 -40.84
CA GLY A 492 -35.66 31.60 -41.81
C GLY A 492 -34.47 32.54 -41.51
N GLU A 493 -33.29 32.18 -42.03
CA GLU A 493 -32.08 33.01 -42.31
C GLU A 493 -31.44 33.92 -41.22
N GLY A 494 -30.09 33.94 -41.17
CA GLY A 494 -29.33 34.94 -40.38
C GLY A 494 -27.91 34.51 -39.98
N CYS A 495 -26.89 34.96 -40.72
CA CYS A 495 -25.47 34.69 -40.42
C CYS A 495 -24.85 35.67 -39.41
N ALA A 496 -23.61 35.33 -39.00
CA ALA A 496 -22.52 36.23 -38.58
C ALA A 496 -22.37 36.68 -37.11
N ALA A 497 -21.41 36.03 -36.45
CA ALA A 497 -20.17 36.62 -35.93
C ALA A 497 -20.15 37.87 -34.99
N SER A 498 -19.57 37.62 -33.81
CA SER A 498 -18.43 38.38 -33.20
C SER A 498 -18.65 39.47 -32.14
N SER A 499 -17.70 39.46 -31.20
CA SER A 499 -17.16 40.58 -30.39
C SER A 499 -17.90 41.09 -29.13
N ALA A 500 -17.35 40.67 -27.98
CA ALA A 500 -16.69 41.50 -26.96
C ALA A 500 -17.39 42.67 -26.23
N ARG A 501 -17.09 42.70 -24.91
CA ARG A 501 -17.03 43.81 -23.93
C ARG A 501 -18.06 43.82 -22.78
N SER A 502 -17.47 43.85 -21.59
CA SER A 502 -17.98 44.02 -20.22
C SER A 502 -18.04 45.53 -19.86
N PRO A 503 -18.33 46.00 -18.62
CA PRO A 503 -19.27 45.59 -17.54
C PRO A 503 -20.16 46.77 -17.03
N SER A 504 -21.06 46.54 -16.06
CA SER A 504 -21.23 47.38 -14.82
C SER A 504 -22.42 46.95 -13.94
N GLY A 505 -22.46 47.40 -12.66
CA GLY A 505 -23.70 47.45 -11.83
C GLY A 505 -23.84 46.45 -10.64
N THR A 506 -22.95 46.44 -9.64
CA THR A 506 -23.10 47.10 -8.30
C THR A 506 -24.33 46.80 -7.41
N ARG A 507 -24.09 46.14 -6.25
CA ARG A 507 -24.60 46.43 -4.87
C ARG A 507 -23.87 45.46 -3.91
N ARG A 508 -22.92 45.82 -3.03
CA ARG A 508 -22.89 46.65 -1.80
C ARG A 508 -23.69 46.13 -0.58
N SER A 509 -22.97 45.44 0.31
CA SER A 509 -22.91 45.67 1.78
C SER A 509 -21.67 44.91 2.32
N SER A 510 -20.59 45.55 2.81
CA SER A 510 -20.40 46.28 4.09
C SER A 510 -20.54 45.34 5.30
N ILE A 511 -19.50 44.91 6.03
CA ILE A 511 -18.69 45.61 7.08
C ILE A 511 -18.04 44.45 7.92
N ARG A 512 -16.86 44.51 8.58
CA ARG A 512 -15.86 45.55 8.88
C ARG A 512 -14.47 44.90 8.99
N THR A 513 -13.42 45.63 8.64
CA THR A 513 -12.01 45.33 8.97
C THR A 513 -11.61 45.90 10.33
N ALA A 514 -10.57 45.32 10.94
CA ALA A 514 -9.73 46.02 11.93
C ALA A 514 -8.27 45.54 11.78
N SER A 515 -7.34 46.48 11.61
CA SER A 515 -5.91 46.20 11.44
C SER A 515 -5.05 47.30 12.09
N ALA A 516 -4.04 46.91 12.88
CA ALA A 516 -2.95 47.77 13.36
C ALA A 516 -1.76 46.85 13.70
N ARG A 517 -0.67 46.86 12.92
CA ARG A 517 0.50 47.76 12.97
C ARG A 517 1.46 47.54 14.15
N TRP A 518 2.53 46.80 13.87
CA TRP A 518 3.95 47.16 14.06
C TRP A 518 4.40 47.88 15.35
N ARG A 519 5.35 47.27 16.08
CA ARG A 519 6.61 47.91 16.54
C ARG A 519 7.65 46.92 17.12
N ARG A 520 8.91 47.10 16.73
CA ARG A 520 10.19 46.78 17.41
C ARG A 520 11.08 48.01 17.16
N PRO A 521 11.95 48.47 18.08
CA PRO A 521 13.32 47.89 18.20
C PRO A 521 13.96 47.98 19.62
N SER A 522 14.67 46.94 20.11
CA SER A 522 16.16 46.87 20.25
C SER A 522 16.73 47.37 21.64
N PRO A 523 18.05 47.46 21.93
CA PRO A 523 18.67 46.57 22.95
C PRO A 523 19.63 47.22 23.99
N THR A 524 19.97 46.52 25.09
CA THR A 524 21.17 46.64 26.01
C THR A 524 20.91 45.81 27.31
N ALA A 525 21.82 45.42 28.21
CA ALA A 525 23.29 45.30 28.26
C ALA A 525 23.73 44.31 29.38
N ALA A 526 25.02 43.96 29.36
CA ALA A 526 25.77 42.97 30.16
C ALA A 526 26.04 43.27 31.66
N ARG A 527 26.33 42.21 32.45
CA ARG A 527 27.19 42.09 33.68
C ARG A 527 26.84 40.80 34.47
N THR A 528 27.64 40.12 35.32
CA THR A 528 29.09 39.77 35.41
C THR A 528 29.30 38.80 36.60
N VAL A 529 30.23 37.80 36.52
CA VAL A 529 31.03 37.22 37.66
C VAL A 529 30.23 36.38 38.72
N SER A 530 30.70 35.32 39.43
CA SER A 530 32.01 34.69 39.75
C SER A 530 31.95 33.14 39.95
N ARG A 531 33.14 32.49 39.90
CA ARG A 531 33.77 31.41 40.74
C ARG A 531 32.91 30.52 41.72
N SER A 532 33.29 29.30 42.15
CA SER A 532 34.61 28.62 42.24
C SER A 532 34.58 27.06 42.32
N SER A 533 35.70 26.44 41.93
CA SER A 533 36.42 25.29 42.55
C SER A 533 35.77 23.94 42.91
N VAL A 534 36.31 22.84 42.32
CA VAL A 534 36.84 21.68 43.07
C VAL A 534 38.14 21.21 42.40
N THR A 535 39.18 20.92 43.19
CA THR A 535 40.47 20.34 42.76
C THR A 535 40.76 19.07 43.57
N SER A 536 41.07 17.95 42.91
CA SER A 536 42.18 17.04 43.27
C SER A 536 42.19 15.74 42.43
N ALA A 537 43.39 15.39 41.95
CA ALA A 537 43.85 14.04 41.64
C ALA A 537 44.96 13.70 42.70
N PRO A 538 45.77 12.61 42.68
CA PRO A 538 46.17 11.73 41.55
C PRO A 538 46.36 10.21 41.87
N GLY A 539 46.92 9.45 40.92
CA GLY A 539 47.44 8.07 41.07
C GLY A 539 46.98 7.10 39.97
N SER A 540 47.72 6.92 38.86
CA SER A 540 48.76 5.89 38.62
C SER A 540 48.22 4.45 38.40
N ALA A 541 48.65 3.64 37.41
CA ALA A 541 49.52 3.83 36.23
C ALA A 541 49.47 2.56 35.31
N ARG A 542 49.87 2.71 34.02
CA ARG A 542 50.37 1.64 33.08
C ARG A 542 49.38 0.50 32.69
N ALA A 543 49.44 -0.16 31.52
CA ALA A 543 50.22 0.01 30.28
C ALA A 543 49.59 -0.75 29.08
N ALA A 544 50.18 -0.57 27.90
CA ALA A 544 50.20 -1.46 26.71
C ALA A 544 48.98 -1.54 25.75
N SER A 545 49.30 -1.35 24.47
CA SER A 545 48.60 -1.77 23.24
C SER A 545 49.46 -2.88 22.57
N PRO A 546 49.24 -3.40 21.32
CA PRO A 546 48.21 -3.09 20.30
C PRO A 546 47.66 -4.32 19.51
N LEU A 547 46.92 -4.05 18.42
CA LEU A 547 46.80 -4.75 17.10
C LEU A 547 46.93 -6.29 17.04
N TRP A 548 45.95 -7.07 16.54
CA TRP A 548 45.44 -7.17 15.15
C TRP A 548 46.49 -7.45 14.06
N THR A 549 46.38 -8.66 13.49
CA THR A 549 46.60 -8.99 12.06
C THR A 549 45.33 -9.68 11.57
#